data_AF-A0A2D8EW93-F1
#
_entry.id   AF-A0A2D8EW93-F1
#
_cell.length_a   1.000
_cell.length_b   1.000
_cell.length_c   1.000
_cell.angle_alpha   90.00
_cell.angle_beta   90.00
_cell.angle_gamma   90.00
#
_symmetry.space_group_name_H-M   'P 1'
#
loop_
_entity.id
_entity.type
_entity.pdbx_description
1 polymer ?
#
loop_
_entity_poly.entity_id
_entity_poly.type
_entity_poly.pdbx_seq_one_letter_code
_entity_poly.pdbx_strand_id
1 'polypeptide(L)' 'MKVALVMIMCSQIAGECMKPHLLNHHDTIYDCLIAGYEEAKKKTEELGRKEVSKHEIIIKFKCYYDENESTKRMA' A
#
# COMPACT_ATOMS: atom_id res chain seq x y z
N MET A 1 -1.85 19.10 4.66
CA MET A 1 -2.02 18.01 3.69
C MET A 1 -0.94 16.99 3.97
N LYS A 2 -1.34 15.77 4.26
CA LYS A 2 -0.43 14.62 4.30
C LYS A 2 -0.70 13.72 3.11
N VAL A 3 0.28 12.90 2.77
CA VAL A 3 0.21 11.92 1.69
C VAL A 3 -0.20 10.58 2.27
N ALA A 4 -1.34 10.04 1.86
CA ALA A 4 -1.79 8.72 2.26
C ALA A 4 -1.03 7.63 1.47
N LEU A 5 -0.48 6.66 2.19
CA LEU A 5 0.04 5.41 1.64
C LEU A 5 -1.04 4.33 1.72
N VAL A 6 -1.46 3.83 0.56
CA VAL A 6 -2.43 2.75 0.46
C VAL A 6 -1.80 1.55 -0.22
N MET A 7 -1.92 0.37 0.38
CA MET A 7 -1.43 -0.90 -0.17
C MET A 7 -2.57 -1.74 -0.75
N ILE A 8 -2.28 -2.45 -1.83
CA ILE A 8 -3.24 -3.28 -2.57
C ILE A 8 -2.55 -4.60 -2.89
N MET A 9 -3.13 -5.71 -2.43
CA MET A 9 -2.67 -7.05 -2.78
C MET A 9 -3.55 -7.64 -3.87
N CYS A 10 -2.95 -8.19 -4.92
CA CYS A 10 -3.66 -8.81 -6.04
C CYS A 10 -3.19 -10.25 -6.25
N SER A 11 -4.09 -11.13 -6.69
CA SER A 11 -3.73 -12.44 -7.24
C SER A 11 -3.90 -12.40 -8.76
N GLN A 12 -2.84 -12.73 -9.52
CA GLN A 12 -3.00 -12.82 -10.98
C GLN A 12 -3.86 -14.01 -11.38
N ILE A 13 -3.78 -15.12 -10.64
CA ILE A 13 -4.59 -16.31 -10.92
C ILE A 13 -6.09 -16.04 -10.73
N ALA A 14 -6.47 -15.36 -9.65
CA ALA A 14 -7.87 -15.01 -9.42
C ALA A 14 -8.34 -13.82 -10.27
N GLY A 15 -7.41 -13.06 -10.87
CA GLY A 15 -7.73 -11.86 -11.65
C GLY A 15 -8.30 -10.71 -10.81
N GLU A 16 -8.15 -10.75 -9.49
CA GLU A 16 -8.73 -9.78 -8.57
C GLU A 16 -7.72 -9.23 -7.55
N CYS A 17 -8.07 -8.07 -7.01
CA CYS A 17 -7.32 -7.41 -5.94
C CYS A 17 -8.20 -7.29 -4.70
N MET A 18 -7.58 -7.44 -3.54
CA MET A 18 -8.20 -7.08 -2.28
C MET A 18 -8.47 -5.57 -2.23
N LYS A 19 -9.41 -5.18 -1.36
CA LYS A 19 -9.69 -3.77 -1.12
C LYS A 19 -8.41 -3.04 -0.69
N PRO A 20 -8.15 -1.84 -1.23
CA PRO A 20 -7.01 -1.03 -0.81
C PRO A 20 -7.03 -0.78 0.70
N HIS A 21 -5.89 -0.95 1.35
CA HIS A 21 -5.73 -0.76 2.80
C HIS A 21 -4.82 0.44 3.08
N LEU A 22 -5.36 1.43 3.80
CA LEU A 22 -4.57 2.59 4.25
C LEU A 22 -3.58 2.12 5.32
N LEU A 23 -2.29 2.33 5.07
CA LEU A 23 -1.23 1.97 6.01
C LEU A 23 -0.85 3.14 6.90
N ASN A 24 -0.53 4.29 6.31
CA ASN A 24 -0.07 5.45 7.04
C ASN A 24 -0.19 6.74 6.23
N HIS A 25 0.08 7.87 6.88
CA HIS A 25 0.24 9.18 6.26
C HIS A 25 1.69 9.65 6.37
N HIS A 26 2.16 10.37 5.34
CA HIS A 26 3.52 10.89 5.23
C HIS A 26 3.53 12.38 4.90
N ASP A 27 4.65 13.03 5.15
CA ASP A 27 4.80 14.49 4.98
C ASP A 27 5.01 14.87 3.52
N THR A 28 5.71 14.02 2.77
CA THR A 28 5.99 14.23 1.35
C THR A 28 5.63 12.99 0.51
N ILE A 29 5.44 13.20 -0.79
CA ILE A 29 5.26 12.09 -1.75
C ILE A 29 6.51 11.20 -1.78
N TYR A 30 7.69 11.80 -1.67
CA TYR A 30 8.96 11.07 -1.63
C TYR A 30 8.99 10.06 -0.48
N ASP A 31 8.71 10.52 0.74
CA ASP A 31 8.71 9.67 1.93
C ASP A 31 7.65 8.56 1.83
N CYS A 32 6.47 8.88 1.28
CA CYS A 32 5.42 7.90 1.04
C CYS A 32 5.87 6.82 0.04
N LEU A 33 6.54 7.20 -1.05
CA LEU A 33 6.98 6.25 -2.06
C LEU A 33 8.07 5.31 -1.50
N ILE A 34 9.05 5.84 -0.77
CA ILE A 34 10.08 5.04 -0.11
C ILE A 34 9.44 4.03 0.86
N ALA A 35 8.56 4.50 1.76
CA ALA A 35 7.84 3.63 2.68
C ALA A 35 6.98 2.58 1.96
N GLY A 36 6.34 2.96 0.85
CA GLY A 36 5.55 2.05 0.02
C GLY A 36 6.39 0.91 -0.58
N TYR A 37 7.59 1.20 -1.08
CA TYR A 37 8.49 0.15 -1.58
C TYR A 37 8.99 -0.78 -0.47
N GLU A 38 9.37 -0.22 0.69
CA GLU A 38 9.82 -0.99 1.85
C GLU A 38 8.73 -1.92 2.38
N GLU A 39 7.51 -1.42 2.57
CA GLU A 39 6.38 -2.21 3.03
C GLU A 39 5.95 -3.25 1.98
N ALA A 40 5.99 -2.91 0.69
CA ALA A 40 5.67 -3.88 -0.37
C ALA A 40 6.67 -5.04 -0.42
N LYS A 41 7.97 -4.74 -0.28
CA LYS A 41 9.02 -5.76 -0.19
C LYS A 41 8.82 -6.63 1.05
N LYS A 42 8.69 -6.01 2.22
CA LYS A 42 8.46 -6.70 3.49
C LYS A 42 7.24 -7.62 3.40
N LYS A 43 6.13 -7.14 2.83
CA LYS A 43 4.92 -7.95 2.69
C LYS A 43 5.11 -9.15 1.76
N THR A 44 5.85 -8.97 0.67
CA THR A 44 6.21 -10.05 -0.25
C THR A 44 7.07 -11.11 0.45
N GLU A 45 8.02 -10.69 1.27
CA GLU A 45 8.87 -11.58 2.08
C GLU A 45 8.06 -12.32 3.16
N GLU A 46 7.14 -11.63 3.86
CA GLU A 46 6.24 -12.19 4.87
C GLU A 46 5.33 -13.30 4.31
N LEU A 47 4.76 -13.10 3.11
CA LEU A 47 3.93 -14.10 2.43
C LEU A 47 4.76 -15.33 2.02
N GLY A 48 6.03 -15.11 1.69
CA GLY A 48 6.97 -16.14 1.32
C GLY A 48 6.77 -16.70 -0.09
N ARG A 49 7.81 -17.37 -0.58
CA ARG A 49 7.89 -17.87 -1.97
C ARG A 49 6.71 -18.77 -2.35
N LYS A 50 6.28 -19.66 -1.45
CA LYS A 50 5.23 -20.63 -1.73
C LYS A 50 3.90 -19.95 -2.05
N GLU A 51 3.43 -19.05 -1.19
CA GLU A 51 2.13 -18.40 -1.39
C GLU A 51 2.16 -17.40 -2.54
N VAL A 52 3.26 -16.64 -2.67
CA VAL A 52 3.46 -15.72 -3.80
C VAL A 52 3.43 -16.46 -5.12
N SER A 53 4.16 -17.57 -5.27
CA SER A 53 4.15 -18.36 -6.51
C SER A 53 2.81 -19.07 -6.74
N LYS A 54 2.16 -19.57 -5.68
CA LYS A 54 0.90 -20.30 -5.82
C LYS A 54 -0.24 -19.44 -6.36
N HIS A 55 -0.33 -18.17 -5.96
CA HIS A 55 -1.42 -17.28 -6.37
C HIS A 55 -0.95 -16.15 -7.29
N GLU A 56 0.32 -16.16 -7.68
CA GLU A 56 1.00 -15.09 -8.41
C GLU A 56 0.69 -13.73 -7.75
N ILE A 57 1.01 -13.63 -6.46
CA ILE A 57 0.66 -12.46 -5.65
C ILE A 57 1.51 -11.27 -6.06
N ILE A 58 0.84 -10.14 -6.31
CA ILE A 58 1.48 -8.85 -6.58
C ILE A 58 1.07 -7.87 -5.49
N ILE A 59 2.06 -7.30 -4.79
CA ILE A 59 1.87 -6.19 -3.88
C ILE A 59 2.04 -4.88 -4.65
N LYS A 60 0.99 -4.06 -4.67
CA LYS A 60 0.98 -2.72 -5.25
C LYS A 60 0.74 -1.70 -4.14
N PHE A 61 1.13 -0.46 -4.37
CA PHE A 61 0.77 0.63 -3.48
C PHE A 61 0.54 1.92 -4.27
N LYS A 62 -0.12 2.88 -3.62
CA LYS A 62 -0.37 4.22 -4.14
C LYS A 62 -0.09 5.25 -3.06
N CYS A 63 0.46 6.38 -3.50
CA CYS A 63 0.65 7.58 -2.71
C CYS A 63 -0.17 8.70 -3.33
N TYR A 64 -1.02 9.34 -2.54
CA TYR A 64 -1.80 10.50 -2.99
C TYR A 64 -2.06 11.46 -1.83
N TYR A 65 -2.27 12.73 -2.14
CA TYR A 65 -2.62 13.73 -1.14
C TYR A 65 -4.02 13.44 -0.61
N ASP A 66 -4.12 13.24 0.71
CA ASP A 66 -5.41 13.01 1.37
C ASP A 66 -5.95 14.35 1.89
N GLU A 67 -6.93 14.89 1.16
CA GLU A 67 -7.58 16.15 1.48
C GLU A 67 -8.44 16.07 2.76
N ASN A 68 -8.83 14.85 3.18
CA ASN A 68 -9.66 14.63 4.37
C ASN A 68 -8.86 14.60 5.68
N GLU A 69 -7.52 14.53 5.62
CA GLU A 69 -6.66 14.64 6.81
C GLU A 69 -6.69 16.06 7.39
N SER A 70 -6.84 17.08 6.53
CA SER A 70 -6.99 18.49 6.92
C SER A 70 -8.19 18.71 7.84
N THR A 71 -9.32 18.09 7.51
CA THR A 71 -10.60 18.29 8.20
C THR A 71 -10.62 17.63 9.59
N LYS A 72 -9.88 16.52 9.77
CA LYS A 72 -9.78 15.82 11.08
C LYS A 72 -8.90 16.52 12.11
N ARG A 73 -8.03 17.46 11.71
CA ARG A 73 -7.24 18.28 12.66
C ARG A 73 -8.00 19.50 13.19
N MET A 74 -9.16 19.81 12.61
CA MET A 74 -10.00 20.97 12.96
C MET A 74 -11.26 20.58 13.75
N ALA A 75 -11.42 19.30 14.07
CA ALA A 75 -12.45 18.75 14.97
C ALA A 75 -11.77 18.21 16.22
#